data_AF-A0A0M4M6E3-F1
#
_entry.id   AF-A0A0M4M6E3-F1
#
_cell.length_a   1.000
_cell.length_b   1.000
_cell.length_c   1.000
_cell.angle_alpha   90.00
_cell.angle_beta   90.00
_cell.angle_gamma   90.00
#
_symmetry.space_group_name_H-M   'P 1'
#
loop_
_entity.id
_entity.type
_entity.pdbx_description
1 polymer ?
#
loop_
_entity_poly.entity_id
_entity_poly.type
_entity_poly.pdbx_seq_one_letter_code
_entity_poly.pdbx_strand_id
1 'polypeptide(L)' 'MELVKSIILGMLLTVVVALIIGSQDSGGGQLSIYLARPYPGYEVYWSWRLFFAGTGLSWGIMLMQK' A
#
# COMPACT_ATOMS: atom_id res chain seq x y z
N MET A 1 -19.84 1.97 -4.64
CA MET A 1 -19.18 2.54 -3.44
C MET A 1 -18.06 1.66 -2.89
N GLU A 2 -18.12 0.33 -3.06
CA GLU A 2 -17.11 -0.59 -2.48
C GLU A 2 -15.68 -0.40 -3.02
N LEU A 3 -15.51 -0.01 -4.29
CA LEU A 3 -14.18 0.24 -4.86
C LEU A 3 -13.50 1.49 -4.25
N VAL A 4 -14.28 2.49 -3.85
CA VAL A 4 -13.72 3.68 -3.17
C VAL A 4 -13.28 3.33 -1.75
N LYS A 5 -14.06 2.49 -1.05
CA LYS A 5 -13.69 2.00 0.29
C LYS A 5 -12.44 1.11 0.25
N SER A 6 -12.33 0.25 -0.77
CA SER A 6 -11.18 -0.63 -0.91
C SER A 6 -9.88 0.11 -1.22
N ILE A 7 -9.95 1.27 -1.88
CA ILE A 7 -8.78 2.15 -2.09
C ILE A 7 -8.21 2.62 -0.75
N ILE A 8 -9.06 3.06 0.18
CA ILE A 8 -8.63 3.54 1.50
C ILE A 8 -7.96 2.40 2.28
N LEU A 9 -8.56 1.20 2.26
CA LEU A 9 -8.00 0.02 2.91
C LEU A 9 -6.69 -0.44 2.26
N GLY A 10 -6.62 -0.42 0.93
CA GLY A 10 -5.41 -0.73 0.17
C GLY A 10 -4.28 0.26 0.45
N MET A 11 -4.59 1.56 0.56
CA MET A 11 -3.63 2.60 0.94
C MET A 11 -3.10 2.36 2.35
N LEU A 12 -3.97 2.08 3.32
CA LEU A 12 -3.58 1.85 4.72
C LEU A 12 -2.68 0.61 4.83
N LEU A 13 -3.05 -0.49 4.18
CA LEU A 13 -2.24 -1.71 4.11
C LEU A 13 -0.86 -1.43 3.50
N THR A 14 -0.82 -0.64 2.42
CA THR A 14 0.43 -0.27 1.74
C THR A 14 1.36 0.47 2.66
N VAL A 15 0.86 1.50 3.33
CA VAL A 15 1.67 2.31 4.24
C VAL A 15 2.20 1.45 5.38
N VAL A 16 1.35 0.66 6.06
CA VAL A 16 1.78 -0.17 7.18
C VAL A 16 2.89 -1.15 6.78
N VAL A 17 2.70 -1.90 5.69
CA VAL A 17 3.66 -2.91 5.25
C VAL A 17 4.93 -2.26 4.68
N ALA A 18 4.80 -1.19 3.89
CA ALA A 18 5.96 -0.47 3.35
C ALA A 18 6.77 0.20 4.45
N LEU A 19 6.14 0.74 5.50
CA LEU A 19 6.84 1.30 6.66
C LEU A 19 7.67 0.23 7.38
N ILE A 20 7.08 -0.93 7.69
CA ILE A 20 7.77 -2.00 8.43
C ILE A 20 8.95 -2.58 7.65
N ILE A 21 8.80 -2.80 6.35
CA ILE A 21 9.87 -3.37 5.52
C ILE A 21 10.91 -2.29 5.16
N GLY A 22 10.44 -1.10 4.79
CA GLY A 22 11.31 0.02 4.43
C GLY A 22 12.15 0.53 5.60
N SER A 23 11.64 0.50 6.84
CA SER A 23 12.43 0.85 8.03
C SER A 23 13.62 -0.07 8.30
N GLN A 24 13.66 -1.24 7.66
CA GLN A 24 14.78 -2.18 7.74
C GLN A 24 15.79 -1.99 6.59
N ASP A 25 15.72 -0.87 5.88
CA ASP A 25 16.53 -0.58 4.68
C ASP A 25 16.35 -1.64 3.56
N SER A 26 15.21 -2.33 3.58
CA SER A 26 14.90 -3.37 2.61
C SER A 26 13.97 -2.84 1.52
N GLY A 27 14.37 -3.01 0.26
CA GLY A 27 13.53 -2.71 -0.90
C GLY A 27 12.37 -3.71 -1.10
N GLY A 28 12.25 -4.74 -0.25
CA GLY A 28 11.17 -5.73 -0.33
C GLY A 28 11.14 -6.58 -1.60
N GLY A 29 12.24 -6.60 -2.38
CA GLY A 29 12.38 -7.39 -3.60
C GLY A 29 11.25 -7.13 -4.61
N GLN A 30 10.35 -8.10 -4.77
CA GLN A 30 9.20 -8.01 -5.68
C GLN A 30 8.20 -6.92 -5.27
N LEU A 31 8.11 -6.58 -3.98
CA LEU A 31 7.25 -5.49 -3.50
C LEU A 31 7.74 -4.12 -4.00
N SER A 32 9.03 -3.98 -4.32
CA SER A 32 9.64 -2.75 -4.84
C SER A 32 9.27 -1.53 -3.98
N ILE A 33 9.62 -1.59 -2.70
CA ILE A 33 9.43 -0.50 -1.75
C ILE A 33 10.53 0.53 -1.96
N TYR A 34 10.12 1.80 -1.95
CA TYR A 34 11.03 2.93 -2.07
C TYR A 34 10.58 4.07 -1.17
N LEU A 35 11.52 4.95 -0.83
CA LEU A 35 11.23 6.17 -0.09
C LEU A 35 10.68 7.22 -1.06
N ALA A 36 9.38 7.48 -0.99
CA ALA A 36 8.72 8.52 -1.76
C ALA A 36 8.81 9.87 -1.01
N ARG A 37 9.05 10.94 -1.77
CA ARG A 37 9.13 12.32 -1.27
C ARG A 37 8.05 13.19 -1.91
N PRO A 38 6.78 13.07 -1.47
CA PRO A 38 5.68 13.80 -2.08
C PRO A 38 5.72 15.32 -1.81
N TYR A 39 6.32 15.74 -0.69
CA TYR A 39 6.45 17.15 -0.31
C TYR A 39 7.80 17.38 0.41
N PRO A 40 8.42 18.57 0.31
CA PRO A 40 9.64 18.88 1.04
C PRO A 40 9.50 18.64 2.55
N GLY A 41 10.38 17.81 3.11
CA GLY A 41 10.35 17.45 4.54
C GLY A 41 9.42 16.29 4.89
N TYR A 42 8.72 15.70 3.92
CA TYR A 42 7.88 14.51 4.14
C TYR A 42 8.40 13.35 3.30
N GLU A 43 8.81 12.30 4.01
CA GLU A 43 9.27 11.05 3.41
C GLU A 43 8.32 9.94 3.84
N VAL A 44 7.88 9.13 2.89
CA VAL A 44 6.98 8.00 3.15
C VAL A 44 7.45 6.79 2.36
N TYR A 45 7.56 5.65 3.03
CA TYR A 45 7.79 4.39 2.34
C TYR A 45 6.56 4.02 1.53
N TRP A 46 6.74 3.79 0.23
CA TRP A 46 5.64 3.54 -0.70
C TRP A 46 5.95 2.38 -1.64
N SER A 47 4.90 1.70 -2.11
CA SER A 47 4.97 0.73 -3.19
C SER A 47 3.67 0.74 -3.98
N TRP A 48 3.77 0.99 -5.29
CA TRP A 48 2.63 0.89 -6.20
C TRP A 48 2.10 -0.54 -6.34
N ARG A 49 2.99 -1.53 -6.35
CA ARG A 49 2.61 -2.95 -6.49
C ARG A 49 1.77 -3.40 -5.32
N LEU A 50 2.20 -3.04 -4.11
CA LEU A 50 1.50 -3.33 -2.88
C LEU A 50 0.15 -2.61 -2.81
N PHE A 51 0.08 -1.36 -3.28
CA PHE A 51 -1.17 -0.60 -3.34
C PHE A 51 -2.22 -1.24 -4.25
N PHE A 52 -1.85 -1.61 -5.47
CA PHE A 52 -2.79 -2.28 -6.38
C PHE A 52 -3.20 -3.67 -5.87
N ALA A 53 -2.24 -4.45 -5.35
CA ALA A 53 -2.53 -5.75 -4.76
C ALA A 53 -3.47 -5.64 -3.55
N GLY A 54 -3.18 -4.73 -2.61
CA GLY A 54 -3.99 -4.51 -1.42
C GLY A 54 -5.38 -3.98 -1.73
N THR A 55 -5.49 -3.04 -2.67
CA THR A 55 -6.78 -2.49 -3.13
C THR A 55 -7.62 -3.56 -3.81
N GLY A 56 -7.01 -4.37 -4.70
CA GLY A 56 -7.68 -5.46 -5.38
C GLY A 56 -8.14 -6.56 -4.41
N LEU A 57 -7.30 -6.92 -3.44
CA LEU A 57 -7.63 -7.90 -2.42
C LEU A 57 -8.77 -7.43 -1.52
N SER A 58 -8.71 -6.19 -1.03
CA SER A 58 -9.78 -5.59 -0.22
C SER A 58 -11.11 -5.54 -1.00
N TRP A 59 -11.05 -5.13 -2.28
CA TRP A 59 -12.23 -5.10 -3.13
C TRP A 59 -12.81 -6.49 -3.37
N GLY A 60 -11.95 -7.49 -3.64
CA GLY A 60 -12.34 -8.88 -3.82
C GLY A 60 -13.06 -9.45 -2.60
N ILE A 61 -12.54 -9.19 -1.39
CA ILE A 61 -13.21 -9.61 -0.14
C ILE A 61 -14.58 -8.93 -0.01
N MET A 62 -14.68 -7.63 -0.25
CA MET A 62 -15.95 -6.90 -0.20
C MET A 62 -16.98 -7.37 -1.22
N LEU A 63 -16.54 -7.94 -2.35
CA LEU A 63 -17.42 -8.57 -3.32
C LEU A 63 -17.93 -9.92 -2.84
N MET A 64 -17.11 -10.71 -2.14
CA MET A 64 -17.51 -12.00 -1.57
C MET A 64 -18.45 -11.87 -0.37
N GLN A 65 -18.47 -10.71 0.29
CA GLN A 65 -19.31 -10.40 1.44
C GLN A 65 -20.71 -9.87 1.06
N LYS A 66 -21.04 -9.83 -0.23
CA LYS A 66 -22.39 -9.51 -0.72
C LYS A 66 -23.22 -10.77 -0.91
#